data_AF-A0AAI8C5X5-F1
#
_entry.id   AF-A0AAI8C5X5-F1
#
_cell.length_a   1.000
_cell.length_b   1.000
_cell.length_c   1.000
_cell.angle_alpha   90.00
_cell.angle_beta   90.00
_cell.angle_gamma   90.00
#
_symmetry.space_group_name_H-M   'P 1'
#
loop_
_entity.id
_entity.type
_entity.pdbx_description
1 polymer ?
#
loop_
_entity_poly.entity_id
_entity_poly.type
_entity_poly.pdbx_seq_one_letter_code
_entity_poly.pdbx_strand_id
1 'polypeptide(L)'
;MRKFLKSAGLPIGVFALAIGSAFATNAMKNVDPNEREGYYLDENAPVVCMETNESCTIINTGTICTWTDENDPLEKEHTLFELEGTTCSKPLYQRQ
;
A
#
# COMPACT_ATOMS: atom_id res chain seq x y z
N MET A 1 -35.51 -33.36 0.57
CA MET A 1 -34.77 -32.46 1.50
C MET A 1 -34.52 -31.05 0.92
N ARG A 2 -35.55 -30.36 0.37
CA ARG A 2 -35.39 -28.99 -0.18
C ARG A 2 -36.11 -27.89 0.61
N LYS A 3 -36.99 -28.26 1.55
CA LYS A 3 -37.84 -27.33 2.32
C LYS A 3 -37.10 -26.61 3.46
N PHE A 4 -36.11 -27.24 4.09
CA PHE A 4 -35.35 -26.64 5.20
C PHE A 4 -34.35 -25.55 4.76
N LEU A 5 -33.71 -25.70 3.59
CA LEU A 5 -32.88 -24.64 3.00
C LEU A 5 -33.68 -23.37 2.68
N LYS A 6 -34.95 -23.51 2.28
CA LYS A 6 -35.80 -22.35 1.94
C LYS A 6 -36.42 -21.65 3.14
N SER A 7 -36.65 -22.35 4.26
CA SER A 7 -37.39 -21.79 5.41
C SER A 7 -36.51 -21.34 6.58
N ALA A 8 -35.33 -21.94 6.77
CA ALA A 8 -34.43 -21.61 7.87
C ALA A 8 -33.05 -21.10 7.41
N GLY A 9 -32.59 -21.52 6.22
CA GLY A 9 -31.29 -21.08 5.67
C GLY A 9 -31.27 -19.62 5.21
N LEU A 10 -32.39 -19.10 4.72
CA LEU A 10 -32.48 -17.73 4.21
C LEU A 10 -32.23 -16.66 5.29
N PRO A 11 -32.92 -16.65 6.45
CA PRO A 11 -32.67 -15.64 7.48
C PRO A 11 -31.26 -15.77 8.08
N ILE A 12 -30.76 -16.99 8.30
CA ILE A 12 -29.40 -17.22 8.81
C ILE A 12 -28.35 -16.69 7.83
N GLY A 13 -28.54 -16.91 6.52
CA GLY A 13 -27.68 -16.35 5.48
C GLY A 13 -27.69 -14.83 5.44
N VAL A 14 -28.84 -14.19 5.63
CA VAL A 14 -28.95 -12.72 5.68
C VAL A 14 -28.19 -12.15 6.89
N PHE A 15 -28.31 -12.77 8.07
CA PHE A 15 -27.56 -12.34 9.25
C PHE A 15 -26.05 -12.56 9.09
N ALA A 16 -25.63 -13.71 8.56
CA ALA A 16 -24.22 -13.99 8.30
C ALA A 16 -23.62 -13.01 7.27
N LEU A 17 -24.37 -12.67 6.23
CA LEU A 17 -23.96 -11.72 5.20
C LEU A 17 -23.89 -10.29 5.76
N ALA A 18 -24.85 -9.88 6.60
CA ALA A 18 -24.81 -8.58 7.28
C ALA A 18 -23.59 -8.43 8.20
N ILE A 19 -23.27 -9.47 8.99
CA ILE A 19 -22.10 -9.49 9.88
C ILE A 19 -20.80 -9.47 9.06
N GLY A 20 -20.69 -10.31 8.02
CA GLY A 20 -19.52 -10.33 7.14
C GLY A 20 -19.27 -9.00 6.41
N SER A 21 -20.34 -8.32 6.00
CA SER A 21 -20.28 -7.00 5.34
C SER A 21 -19.72 -5.91 6.27
N ALA A 22 -20.08 -5.96 7.55
CA ALA A 22 -19.58 -5.03 8.56
C ALA A 22 -18.07 -5.22 8.80
N PHE A 23 -17.58 -6.47 8.84
CA PHE A 23 -16.14 -6.72 8.99
C PHE A 23 -15.35 -6.39 7.72
N ALA A 24 -15.89 -6.64 6.52
CA ALA A 24 -15.26 -6.27 5.26
C ALA A 24 -15.07 -4.75 5.12
N THR A 25 -16.10 -3.97 5.49
CA THR A 25 -16.04 -2.50 5.45
C THR A 25 -15.01 -1.93 6.44
N ASN A 26 -14.81 -2.59 7.58
CA ASN A 26 -13.82 -2.15 8.57
C ASN A 26 -12.38 -2.49 8.16
N ALA A 27 -12.15 -3.58 7.41
CA ALA A 27 -10.82 -3.94 6.93
C ALA A 27 -10.28 -2.96 5.87
N MET A 28 -11.13 -2.39 5.02
CA MET A 28 -10.73 -1.40 4.00
C MET A 28 -10.49 0.01 4.56
N LYS A 29 -10.99 0.32 5.76
CA LYS A 29 -10.91 1.68 6.32
C LYS A 29 -9.51 2.11 6.72
N ASN A 30 -8.59 1.16 6.89
CA ASN A 30 -7.23 1.40 7.36
C ASN A 30 -6.19 1.43 6.24
N VAL A 31 -6.60 1.30 4.98
CA VAL A 31 -5.69 1.46 3.84
C VAL A 31 -5.73 2.92 3.43
N ASP A 32 -4.63 3.66 3.62
CA ASP A 32 -4.52 5.03 3.11
C ASP A 32 -4.41 4.96 1.58
N PRO A 33 -5.38 5.50 0.81
CA PRO A 33 -5.35 5.44 -0.64
C PRO A 33 -4.15 6.19 -1.25
N ASN A 34 -3.47 7.03 -0.47
CA ASN A 34 -2.32 7.81 -0.90
C ASN A 34 -0.98 7.14 -0.56
N GLU A 35 -1.01 6.05 0.21
CA GLU A 35 0.18 5.28 0.53
C GLU A 35 0.74 4.61 -0.73
N ARG A 36 2.05 4.75 -0.91
CA ARG A 36 2.82 4.13 -1.99
C ARG A 36 4.10 3.53 -1.44
N GLU A 37 4.45 2.37 -1.99
CA GLU A 37 5.79 1.80 -1.82
C GLU A 37 6.83 2.74 -2.42
N GLY A 38 7.93 2.93 -1.70
CA GLY A 38 9.05 3.73 -2.14
C GLY A 38 9.99 2.95 -3.05
N TYR A 39 10.40 3.57 -4.15
CA TYR A 39 11.42 3.04 -5.05
C TYR A 39 12.54 4.07 -5.21
N TYR A 40 13.79 3.62 -5.20
CA TYR A 40 14.94 4.47 -5.54
C TYR A 40 15.61 4.03 -6.84
N LEU A 41 16.27 4.96 -7.51
CA LEU A 41 17.07 4.65 -8.68
C LEU A 41 18.42 4.10 -8.24
N ASP A 42 18.80 2.91 -8.71
CA ASP A 42 20.16 2.41 -8.51
C ASP A 42 21.14 3.22 -9.38
N GLU A 43 22.12 3.86 -8.77
CA GLU A 43 23.14 4.62 -9.50
C GLU A 43 24.07 3.74 -10.33
N ASN A 44 24.23 2.46 -9.94
CA ASN A 44 25.02 1.49 -10.70
C ASN A 44 24.25 0.93 -11.91
N ALA A 45 22.92 1.02 -11.86
CA ALA A 45 22.01 0.57 -12.90
C ALA A 45 20.84 1.55 -13.04
N PRO A 46 21.03 2.74 -13.66
CA PRO A 46 20.08 3.86 -13.65
C PRO A 46 18.77 3.60 -14.43
N VAL A 47 18.54 2.37 -14.87
CA VAL A 47 17.31 1.89 -15.49
C VAL A 47 16.51 0.98 -14.56
N VAL A 48 17.04 0.70 -13.36
CA VAL A 48 16.44 -0.21 -12.37
C VAL A 48 15.96 0.61 -11.18
N CYS A 49 14.68 0.44 -10.88
CA CYS A 49 14.05 0.96 -9.68
C CYS A 49 14.10 -0.14 -8.62
N MET A 50 14.77 0.15 -7.52
CA MET A 50 14.93 -0.75 -6.40
C MET A 50 13.84 -0.44 -5.38
N GLU A 51 13.07 -1.47 -5.01
CA GLU A 51 12.03 -1.41 -3.99
C GLU A 51 12.66 -1.21 -2.61
N THR A 52 12.05 -0.36 -1.78
CA THR A 52 12.39 -0.23 -0.36
C THR A 52 11.26 -0.73 0.52
N ASN A 53 11.57 -1.02 1.78
CA ASN A 53 10.56 -1.31 2.80
C ASN A 53 9.89 -0.04 3.35
N GLU A 54 10.20 1.13 2.80
CA GLU A 54 9.63 2.41 3.23
C GLU A 54 8.38 2.72 2.42
N SER A 55 7.34 3.13 3.13
CA SER A 55 6.08 3.55 2.53
C SER A 55 5.85 5.04 2.75
N CYS A 56 5.57 5.74 1.66
CA CYS A 56 5.47 7.19 1.58
C CYS A 56 4.10 7.61 1.05
N THR A 57 3.87 8.91 0.90
CA THR A 57 2.61 9.46 0.34
C THR A 57 2.84 10.22 -0.96
N ILE A 58 1.85 10.17 -1.85
CA ILE A 58 1.77 11.03 -3.05
C ILE A 58 1.32 12.46 -2.71
N ILE A 59 0.81 12.68 -1.50
CA ILE A 59 0.38 14.02 -1.06
C ILE A 59 1.63 14.84 -0.77
N ASN A 60 1.76 15.99 -1.42
CA ASN A 60 2.86 16.91 -1.15
C ASN A 60 2.73 17.52 0.26
N THR A 61 3.47 16.97 1.21
CA THR A 61 3.57 17.47 2.60
C THR A 61 4.68 18.51 2.78
N GLY A 62 5.43 18.82 1.72
CA GLY A 62 6.59 19.72 1.74
C GLY A 62 7.91 19.04 2.10
N THR A 63 7.89 17.79 2.57
CA THR A 63 9.09 17.02 2.90
C THR A 63 9.22 15.83 1.97
N ILE A 64 10.32 15.76 1.21
CA ILE A 64 10.61 14.65 0.29
C ILE A 64 10.83 13.38 1.10
N CYS A 65 10.29 12.26 0.62
CA CYS A 65 10.54 10.96 1.22
C CYS A 65 11.93 10.48 0.82
N THR A 66 12.75 10.19 1.82
CA THR A 66 14.10 9.67 1.64
C THR A 66 14.30 8.43 2.49
N TRP A 67 15.16 7.54 2.02
CA TRP A 67 15.55 6.33 2.73
C TRP A 67 17.06 6.21 2.76
N THR A 68 17.59 5.83 3.91
CA THR A 68 19.01 5.59 4.09
C THR A 68 19.27 4.10 4.03
N ASP A 69 20.16 3.67 3.14
CA ASP A 69 20.55 2.26 3.07
C ASP A 69 21.43 1.90 4.26
N GLU A 70 20.87 1.19 5.25
CA GLU A 70 21.59 0.69 6.42
C GLU A 70 22.68 -0.34 6.06
N ASN A 71 22.63 -0.91 4.85
CA ASN A 71 23.63 -1.86 4.35
C ASN A 71 24.76 -1.17 3.58
N ASP A 72 24.57 0.09 3.19
CA ASP A 72 25.64 0.88 2.58
C ASP A 72 26.55 1.44 3.68
N PRO A 73 27.86 1.14 3.68
CA PRO A 73 28.80 1.63 4.69
C PRO A 73 28.96 3.17 4.70
N LEU A 74 28.39 3.87 3.72
CA LEU A 74 28.39 5.33 3.62
C LEU A 74 27.05 5.97 4.05
N GLU A 75 26.07 5.18 4.53
CA GLU A 75 24.74 5.65 4.95
C GLU A 75 24.11 6.59 3.91
N LYS A 76 24.11 6.14 2.66
CA LYS A 76 23.66 6.97 1.55
C LYS A 76 22.15 7.19 1.60
N GLU A 77 21.76 8.46 1.52
CA GLU A 77 20.37 8.86 1.45
C GLU A 77 19.87 8.83 0.00
N HIS A 78 18.77 8.09 -0.22
CA HIS A 78 18.12 7.93 -1.51
C HIS A 78 16.75 8.59 -1.49
N THR A 79 16.45 9.40 -2.51
CA THR A 79 15.09 9.90 -2.73
C THR A 79 14.19 8.79 -3.23
N LEU A 80 12.99 8.71 -2.66
CA LEU A 80 11.99 7.72 -3.02
C LEU A 80 10.97 8.27 -4.02
N PHE A 81 10.59 7.40 -4.94
CA PHE A 81 9.69 7.67 -6.04
C PHE A 81 8.64 6.57 -6.18
N GLU A 82 7.49 6.90 -6.78
CA GLU A 82 6.48 5.94 -7.19
C GLU A 82 6.93 5.23 -8.47
N LEU A 83 6.71 3.91 -8.54
CA LEU A 83 6.92 3.12 -9.74
C LEU A 83 5.79 3.38 -10.76
N GLU A 84 6.16 3.92 -11.92
CA GLU A 84 5.28 4.12 -13.06
C GLU A 84 5.75 3.24 -14.23
N GLY A 85 5.13 2.06 -14.37
CA GLY A 85 5.56 1.06 -15.35
C GLY A 85 6.89 0.44 -14.97
N THR A 86 7.97 0.89 -15.62
CA THR A 86 9.36 0.47 -15.34
C THR A 86 10.25 1.62 -14.86
N THR A 87 9.68 2.80 -14.62
CA THR A 87 10.42 4.01 -14.26
C THR A 87 9.94 4.59 -12.94
N CYS A 88 10.87 5.03 -12.10
CA CYS A 88 10.63 5.64 -10.80
C CYS A 88 10.86 7.16 -10.95
N SER A 89 9.82 7.88 -11.38
CA SER A 89 9.93 9.30 -11.77
C SER A 89 9.08 10.24 -10.94
N LYS A 90 8.06 9.74 -10.24
CA LYS A 90 7.16 10.56 -9.44
C LYS A 90 7.68 10.66 -8.01
N PRO A 91 8.09 11.85 -7.52
CA PRO A 91 8.61 11.97 -6.17
C PRO A 91 7.53 11.65 -5.13
N LEU A 92 7.94 10.96 -4.07
CA LEU A 92 7.10 10.71 -2.90
C LEU A 92 7.46 11.66 -1.76
N TYR A 93 6.54 11.83 -0.84
CA TYR A 93 6.67 12.73 0.31
C TYR A 93 6.50 11.96 1.63
N GLN A 94 7.09 12.48 2.69
CA GLN A 94 6.94 11.90 4.03
C GLN A 94 5.50 12.07 4.52
N ARG A 95 4.99 11.06 5.23
CA ARG A 95 3.71 11.18 5.94
C ARG A 95 3.89 12.12 7.14
N GLN A 96 2.97 13.06 7.32
CA GLN A 96 2.89 13.90 8.52
C GLN A 96 1.95 13.30 9.56
#